data_AF-A0A971E2L3-F1
#
_entry.id   AF-A0A971E2L3-F1
#
_cell.length_a   1.000
_cell.length_b   1.000
_cell.length_c   1.000
_cell.angle_alpha   90.00
_cell.angle_beta   90.00
_cell.angle_gamma   90.00
#
_symmetry.space_group_name_H-M   'P 1'
#
loop_
_entity.id
_entity.type
_entity.pdbx_description
1 polymer ?
#
loop_
_entity_poly.entity_id
_entity_poly.type
_entity_poly.pdbx_seq_one_letter_code
_entity_poly.pdbx_strand_id
1 'polypeptide(L)'
;MGDLLEFLLQNGGSSIEYRVRREILHEDRASSHMVALQNEILSRPKVRKILAAQHDDGWIGNELHGVYVQGLDSSVSYLLGSGVERDSPPMKRVAQALLADETQGKPYRTTFRGGDALDRGGRGGNKAVRAGVLADLGEEDNALVQDELKTAITYLRDSLSYNTVDDFSVTNKRGIRYYKENAHFPGANHIGLLSATQSWRTTENMELVKTSLPHCMKIMRGQNVSPTFKSGSHFVAPFNFNWHLGDFRIEDVNPDSYALVWWLRSLYGLSTLGVIMDIPEFRKTYDYLYQLVVSKDILTKQNDQSLKRFREVLSIEDSWRSEKSVICDVFFHGMITLHRAGYDMSR
;
A
#
# COMPACT_ATOMS: atom_id res chain seq x y z
N MET A 1 3.85 8.22 -24.38
CA MET A 1 3.01 8.49 -23.19
C MET A 1 2.86 9.98 -22.92
N GLY A 2 3.63 10.85 -23.60
CA GLY A 2 3.56 12.31 -23.48
C GLY A 2 2.15 12.90 -23.59
N ASP A 3 1.34 12.43 -24.54
CA ASP A 3 -0.05 12.89 -24.69
C ASP A 3 -0.91 12.64 -23.44
N LEU A 4 -0.70 11.51 -22.76
CA LEU A 4 -1.42 11.20 -21.52
C LEU A 4 -0.91 12.02 -20.34
N LEU A 5 0.41 12.22 -20.24
CA LEU A 5 1.02 13.06 -19.21
C LEU A 5 0.50 14.50 -19.31
N GLU A 6 0.48 15.06 -20.52
CA GLU A 6 -0.07 16.38 -20.80
C GLU A 6 -1.57 16.43 -20.49
N PHE A 7 -2.33 15.39 -20.86
CA PHE A 7 -3.74 15.30 -20.51
C PHE A 7 -3.98 15.33 -19.00
N LEU A 8 -3.17 14.59 -18.21
CA LEU A 8 -3.26 14.59 -16.75
C LEU A 8 -2.94 15.97 -16.15
N LEU A 9 -1.92 16.66 -16.67
CA LEU A 9 -1.56 18.01 -16.21
C LEU A 9 -2.63 19.05 -16.55
N GLN A 10 -3.31 18.92 -17.70
CA GLN A 10 -4.32 19.88 -18.14
C GLN A 10 -5.72 19.64 -17.53
N ASN A 11 -6.04 18.40 -17.16
CA ASN A 11 -7.40 18.01 -16.78
C ASN A 11 -7.53 17.37 -15.40
N GLY A 12 -6.42 16.96 -14.78
CA GLY A 12 -6.42 16.41 -13.42
C GLY A 12 -6.62 17.49 -12.37
N GLY A 13 -7.23 17.11 -11.25
CA GLY A 13 -7.31 17.96 -10.07
C GLY A 13 -5.94 18.20 -9.43
N SER A 14 -5.90 19.13 -8.46
CA SER A 14 -4.66 19.61 -7.85
C SER A 14 -3.77 18.48 -7.29
N SER A 15 -4.34 17.40 -6.77
CA SER A 15 -3.56 16.23 -6.32
C SER A 15 -2.90 15.44 -7.43
N ILE A 16 -3.56 15.25 -8.58
CA ILE A 16 -2.96 14.56 -9.71
C ILE A 16 -1.88 15.45 -10.31
N GLU A 17 -2.18 16.72 -10.56
CA GLU A 17 -1.21 17.67 -11.10
C GLU A 17 0.04 17.76 -10.22
N TYR A 18 -0.15 17.96 -8.91
CA TYR A 18 0.94 18.03 -7.96
C TYR A 18 1.80 16.77 -7.97
N ARG A 19 1.19 15.59 -7.92
CA ARG A 19 1.93 14.33 -7.87
C ARG A 19 2.65 14.03 -9.18
N VAL A 20 2.06 14.35 -10.32
CA VAL A 20 2.74 14.24 -11.63
C VAL A 20 3.96 15.16 -11.66
N ARG A 21 3.81 16.43 -11.27
CA ARG A 21 4.91 17.40 -11.27
C ARG A 21 6.02 17.03 -10.32
N ARG A 22 5.67 16.68 -9.08
CA ARG A 22 6.63 16.33 -8.03
C ARG A 22 7.35 15.02 -8.31
N GLU A 23 6.60 13.97 -8.64
CA GLU A 23 7.15 12.62 -8.68
C GLU A 23 7.72 12.27 -10.06
N ILE A 24 7.04 12.66 -11.15
CA ILE A 24 7.44 12.29 -12.52
C ILE A 24 8.32 13.36 -13.16
N LEU A 25 7.97 14.65 -12.99
CA LEU A 25 8.72 15.76 -13.61
C LEU A 25 9.80 16.36 -12.69
N HIS A 26 9.87 15.90 -11.44
CA HIS A 26 10.83 16.36 -10.44
C HIS A 26 10.82 17.88 -10.20
N GLU A 27 9.64 18.51 -10.29
CA GLU A 27 9.48 19.93 -9.97
C GLU A 27 9.77 20.18 -8.48
N ASP A 28 10.55 21.22 -8.18
CA ASP A 28 10.88 21.58 -6.81
C ASP A 28 9.61 21.97 -6.04
N ARG A 29 9.35 21.28 -4.94
CA ARG A 29 8.20 21.52 -4.06
C ARG A 29 8.17 22.93 -3.46
N ALA A 30 9.31 23.63 -3.43
CA ALA A 30 9.40 25.02 -2.97
C ALA A 30 9.02 26.05 -4.04
N SER A 31 8.75 25.63 -5.29
CA SER A 31 8.30 26.53 -6.34
C SER A 31 6.96 27.18 -5.96
N SER A 32 6.72 28.41 -6.42
CA SER A 32 5.46 29.12 -6.14
C SER A 32 4.24 28.34 -6.62
N HIS A 33 4.38 27.62 -7.72
CA HIS A 33 3.33 26.79 -8.29
C HIS A 33 3.04 25.56 -7.42
N MET A 34 4.08 24.84 -6.99
CA MET A 34 3.93 23.67 -6.12
C MET A 34 3.36 24.04 -4.75
N VAL A 35 3.72 25.22 -4.21
CA VAL A 35 3.12 25.75 -2.98
C VAL A 35 1.63 26.09 -3.17
N ALA A 36 1.26 26.68 -4.32
CA ALA A 36 -0.14 26.94 -4.63
C ALA A 36 -0.96 25.64 -4.71
N LEU A 37 -0.44 24.62 -5.41
CA LEU A 37 -1.06 23.29 -5.48
C LEU A 37 -1.20 22.64 -4.10
N GLN A 38 -0.18 22.74 -3.23
CA GLN A 38 -0.30 22.25 -1.84
C GLN A 38 -1.43 22.94 -1.08
N ASN A 39 -1.55 24.27 -1.20
CA ASN A 39 -2.63 25.01 -0.54
C ASN A 39 -4.01 24.58 -1.06
N GLU A 40 -4.13 24.35 -2.37
CA GLU A 40 -5.35 23.81 -2.96
C GLU A 40 -5.66 22.42 -2.42
N ILE A 41 -4.68 21.50 -2.39
CA ILE A 41 -4.83 20.15 -1.84
C ILE A 41 -5.32 20.18 -0.39
N LEU A 42 -4.71 21.03 0.44
CA LEU A 42 -5.10 21.21 1.85
C LEU A 42 -6.51 21.79 2.01
N SER A 43 -7.00 22.52 1.01
CA SER A 43 -8.36 23.09 1.02
C SER A 43 -9.45 22.09 0.58
N ARG A 44 -9.06 20.94 0.01
CA ARG A 44 -10.00 19.95 -0.55
C ARG A 44 -10.92 19.37 0.53
N PRO A 45 -12.22 19.14 0.23
CA PRO A 45 -13.19 18.70 1.25
C PRO A 45 -12.80 17.42 1.99
N LYS A 46 -12.28 16.41 1.27
CA LYS A 46 -11.87 15.13 1.88
C LYS A 46 -10.62 15.30 2.76
N VAL A 47 -9.62 16.06 2.29
CA VAL A 47 -8.40 16.38 3.06
C VAL A 47 -8.77 17.15 4.33
N ARG A 48 -9.55 18.22 4.22
CA ARG A 48 -10.03 18.99 5.38
C ARG A 48 -10.82 18.14 6.36
N LYS A 49 -11.66 17.23 5.88
CA LYS A 49 -12.43 16.31 6.75
C LYS A 49 -11.51 15.41 7.58
N ILE A 50 -10.43 14.90 6.97
CA ILE A 50 -9.44 14.08 7.69
C ILE A 50 -8.66 14.93 8.70
N LEU A 51 -8.16 16.09 8.28
CA LEU A 51 -7.41 16.99 9.15
C LEU A 51 -8.25 17.52 10.32
N ALA A 52 -9.55 17.74 10.12
CA ALA A 52 -10.48 18.12 11.18
C ALA A 52 -10.73 17.00 12.21
N ALA A 53 -10.39 15.74 11.89
CA ALA A 53 -10.43 14.61 12.82
C ALA A 53 -9.10 14.40 13.56
N GLN A 54 -8.14 15.33 13.42
CA GLN A 54 -6.89 15.31 14.16
C GLN A 54 -7.10 15.83 15.58
N HIS A 55 -6.76 15.04 16.59
CA HIS A 55 -6.78 15.40 18.01
C HIS A 55 -5.64 16.38 18.35
N ASP A 56 -5.68 16.95 19.56
CA ASP A 56 -4.70 17.93 20.05
C ASP A 56 -3.27 17.39 20.12
N ASP A 57 -3.10 16.07 20.31
CA ASP A 57 -1.78 15.42 20.30
C ASP A 57 -1.29 15.02 18.90
N GLY A 58 -2.14 15.17 17.86
CA GLY A 58 -1.78 14.86 16.48
C GLY A 58 -2.33 13.54 15.95
N TRP A 59 -2.95 12.70 16.80
CA TRP A 59 -3.62 11.49 16.34
C TRP A 59 -4.78 11.82 15.39
N ILE A 60 -4.99 11.03 14.34
CA ILE A 60 -6.13 11.20 13.43
C ILE A 60 -7.14 10.08 13.64
N GLY A 61 -8.41 10.44 13.85
CA GLY A 61 -9.51 9.49 13.96
C GLY A 61 -9.60 8.81 15.33
N ASN A 62 -10.23 7.63 15.38
CA ASN A 62 -10.60 6.95 16.62
C ASN A 62 -9.94 5.57 16.80
N GLU A 63 -9.21 5.09 15.79
CA GLU A 63 -8.56 3.79 15.82
C GLU A 63 -7.27 3.75 14.98
N LEU A 64 -6.35 2.84 15.31
CA LEU A 64 -5.10 2.67 14.57
C LEU A 64 -5.34 2.21 13.13
N HIS A 65 -6.17 1.17 12.98
CA HIS A 65 -6.46 0.52 11.71
C HIS A 65 -7.96 0.56 11.43
N GLY A 66 -8.36 1.18 10.31
CA GLY A 66 -9.76 1.39 9.98
C GLY A 66 -9.97 2.06 8.62
N VAL A 67 -11.19 2.53 8.38
CA VAL A 67 -11.54 3.30 7.16
C VAL A 67 -11.17 4.78 7.29
N TYR A 68 -11.05 5.49 6.17
CA TYR A 68 -10.67 6.91 6.15
C TYR A 68 -11.49 7.74 7.16
N VAL A 69 -10.86 8.71 7.82
CA VAL A 69 -11.38 9.53 8.95
C VAL A 69 -11.49 8.78 10.29
N GLN A 70 -11.71 7.47 10.30
CA GLN A 70 -11.77 6.68 11.54
C GLN A 70 -10.43 6.04 11.89
N GLY A 71 -9.78 5.41 10.92
CA GLY A 71 -8.46 4.79 11.02
C GLY A 71 -7.35 5.80 10.75
N LEU A 72 -6.34 5.82 11.61
CA LEU A 72 -5.14 6.63 11.44
C LEU A 72 -4.38 6.22 10.17
N ASP A 73 -4.18 4.91 9.96
CA ASP A 73 -3.42 4.37 8.83
C ASP A 73 -4.02 4.74 7.46
N SER A 74 -5.32 4.53 7.28
CA SER A 74 -6.01 4.84 6.03
C SER A 74 -6.13 6.35 5.79
N SER A 75 -6.23 7.13 6.86
CA SER A 75 -6.21 8.59 6.78
C SER A 75 -4.86 9.13 6.32
N VAL A 76 -3.75 8.64 6.91
CA VAL A 76 -2.39 8.99 6.47
C VAL A 76 -2.15 8.55 5.03
N SER A 77 -2.51 7.30 4.70
CA SER A 77 -2.39 6.78 3.33
C SER A 77 -3.14 7.64 2.31
N TYR A 78 -4.35 8.12 2.65
CA TYR A 78 -5.10 9.02 1.78
C TYR A 78 -4.44 10.40 1.64
N LEU A 79 -3.97 11.00 2.74
CA LEU A 79 -3.30 12.31 2.71
C LEU A 79 -2.04 12.26 1.83
N LEU A 80 -1.18 11.25 2.04
CA LEU A 80 0.02 11.04 1.22
C LEU A 80 -0.34 10.71 -0.23
N GLY A 81 -1.33 9.85 -0.45
CA GLY A 81 -1.84 9.52 -1.78
C GLY A 81 -2.41 10.73 -2.54
N SER A 82 -2.94 11.71 -1.81
CA SER A 82 -3.41 13.00 -2.35
C SER A 82 -2.27 14.02 -2.55
N GLY A 83 -1.04 13.68 -2.16
CA GLY A 83 0.13 14.54 -2.33
C GLY A 83 0.37 15.52 -1.18
N VAL A 84 -0.28 15.36 -0.02
CA VAL A 84 0.07 16.15 1.17
C VAL A 84 1.50 15.81 1.58
N GLU A 85 2.35 16.82 1.71
CA GLU A 85 3.75 16.63 2.06
C GLU A 85 3.93 16.01 3.45
N ARG A 86 4.77 14.98 3.55
CA ARG A 86 4.99 14.21 4.79
C ARG A 86 5.60 15.05 5.92
N ASP A 87 6.31 16.13 5.57
CA ASP A 87 6.91 17.06 6.52
C ASP A 87 6.05 18.30 6.81
N SER A 88 4.81 18.33 6.28
CA SER A 88 3.83 19.35 6.63
C SER A 88 3.47 19.28 8.13
N PRO A 89 3.06 20.41 8.75
CA PRO A 89 2.73 20.45 10.17
C PRO A 89 1.75 19.36 10.65
N PRO A 90 0.60 19.09 9.98
CA PRO A 90 -0.30 18.04 10.45
C PRO A 90 0.33 16.64 10.38
N MET A 91 1.16 16.36 9.37
CA MET A 91 1.79 15.04 9.19
C MET A 91 2.89 14.79 10.23
N LYS A 92 3.70 15.81 10.56
CA LYS A 92 4.67 15.73 11.67
C LYS A 92 4.00 15.46 13.02
N ARG A 93 2.83 16.05 13.26
CA ARG A 93 2.05 15.79 14.48
C ARG A 93 1.56 14.33 14.54
N VAL A 94 1.25 13.70 13.42
CA VAL A 94 0.91 12.26 13.40
C VAL A 94 2.11 11.41 13.82
N ALA A 95 3.30 11.68 13.28
CA ALA A 95 4.52 10.98 13.69
C ALA A 95 4.77 11.14 15.20
N GLN A 96 4.66 12.37 15.72
CA GLN A 96 4.78 12.65 17.15
C GLN A 96 3.76 11.86 17.99
N ALA A 97 2.49 11.81 17.57
CA ALA A 97 1.44 11.05 18.26
C ALA A 97 1.71 9.53 18.29
N LEU A 98 2.28 8.98 17.20
CA LEU A 98 2.64 7.57 17.11
C LEU A 98 3.87 7.20 17.96
N LEU A 99 4.77 8.16 18.16
CA LEU A 99 6.00 8.02 18.94
C LEU A 99 5.83 8.37 20.41
N ALA A 100 4.74 9.06 20.77
CA ALA A 100 4.45 9.37 22.16
C ALA A 100 4.22 8.09 22.97
N ASP A 101 4.94 7.96 24.08
CA ASP A 101 4.63 6.99 25.12
C ASP A 101 3.34 7.44 25.81
N GLU A 102 2.27 6.64 25.68
CA GLU A 102 1.16 6.45 26.63
C GLU A 102 -0.11 5.99 25.91
N THR A 103 -0.58 4.79 26.25
CA THR A 103 -1.88 4.25 25.81
C THR A 103 -3.01 4.56 26.79
N GLN A 104 -2.71 5.12 27.97
CA GLN A 104 -3.70 5.40 29.00
C GLN A 104 -4.34 6.77 28.80
N GLY A 105 -5.67 6.84 28.95
CA GLY A 105 -6.42 8.09 28.93
C GLY A 105 -6.67 8.70 27.54
N LYS A 106 -6.24 8.06 26.45
CA LYS A 106 -6.51 8.56 25.09
C LYS A 106 -7.99 8.37 24.72
N PRO A 107 -8.63 9.34 24.03
CA PRO A 107 -10.03 9.23 23.59
C PRO A 107 -10.21 8.30 22.37
N TYR A 108 -9.14 7.67 21.90
CA TYR A 108 -9.08 6.83 20.70
C TYR A 108 -8.31 5.53 20.98
N ARG A 109 -8.45 4.54 20.09
CA ARG A 109 -7.76 3.24 20.21
C ARG A 109 -6.44 3.26 19.44
N THR A 110 -5.34 3.07 20.15
CA THR A 110 -4.00 2.90 19.56
C THR A 110 -3.76 1.50 19.00
N THR A 111 -4.77 0.63 19.05
CA THR A 111 -4.72 -0.76 18.59
C THR A 111 -6.00 -1.12 17.83
N PHE A 112 -5.98 -2.26 17.13
CA PHE A 112 -7.17 -2.85 16.52
C PHE A 112 -7.43 -4.27 17.05
N ARG A 113 -8.66 -4.75 16.85
CA ARG A 113 -9.07 -6.08 17.32
C ARG A 113 -8.22 -7.17 16.66
N GLY A 114 -7.56 -7.99 17.48
CA GLY A 114 -6.67 -9.05 17.02
C GLY A 114 -5.23 -8.61 16.77
N GLY A 115 -4.92 -7.32 16.83
CA GLY A 115 -3.57 -6.79 16.60
C GLY A 115 -2.52 -7.40 17.53
N ASP A 116 -2.76 -7.44 18.84
CA ASP A 116 -1.79 -8.03 19.79
C ASP A 116 -1.58 -9.53 19.55
N ALA A 117 -2.63 -10.22 19.09
CA ALA A 117 -2.56 -11.64 18.80
C ALA A 117 -1.69 -11.87 17.55
N LEU A 118 -1.87 -11.05 16.52
CA LEU A 118 -1.04 -11.05 15.31
C LEU A 118 0.41 -10.68 15.64
N ASP A 119 0.67 -9.68 16.49
CA ASP A 119 2.02 -9.30 16.90
C ASP A 119 2.73 -10.46 17.63
N ARG A 120 2.05 -11.12 18.58
CA ARG A 120 2.62 -12.29 19.28
C ARG A 120 2.95 -13.45 18.35
N GLY A 121 2.16 -13.63 17.28
CA GLY A 121 2.42 -14.64 16.26
C GLY A 121 3.34 -14.19 15.13
N GLY A 122 3.93 -12.99 15.23
CA GLY A 122 4.73 -12.39 14.17
C GLY A 122 3.98 -12.34 12.83
N ARG A 123 2.70 -12.00 12.81
CA ARG A 123 1.88 -11.89 11.57
C ARG A 123 1.61 -10.44 11.18
N GLY A 124 2.33 -9.50 11.79
CA GLY A 124 2.22 -8.05 11.58
C GLY A 124 0.89 -7.49 12.08
N GLY A 125 0.79 -7.28 13.39
CA GLY A 125 -0.39 -6.71 14.06
C GLY A 125 -0.28 -5.21 14.30
N ASN A 126 -0.49 -4.76 15.54
CA ASN A 126 -0.47 -3.34 15.90
C ASN A 126 0.91 -2.71 15.61
N LYS A 127 2.00 -3.44 15.90
CA LYS A 127 3.37 -2.97 15.68
C LYS A 127 3.65 -2.71 14.21
N ALA A 128 3.31 -3.66 13.34
CA ALA A 128 3.57 -3.53 11.91
C ALA A 128 2.74 -2.42 11.27
N VAL A 129 1.48 -2.21 11.69
CA VAL A 129 0.67 -1.08 11.20
C VAL A 129 1.28 0.25 11.63
N ARG A 130 1.68 0.40 12.90
CA ARG A 130 2.37 1.62 13.38
C ARG A 130 3.68 1.85 12.64
N ALA A 131 4.50 0.81 12.47
CA ALA A 131 5.75 0.87 11.73
C ALA A 131 5.53 1.28 10.27
N GLY A 132 4.50 0.74 9.61
CA GLY A 132 4.15 1.12 8.24
C GLY A 132 3.81 2.61 8.12
N VAL A 133 3.00 3.14 9.03
CA VAL A 133 2.67 4.58 9.02
C VAL A 133 3.90 5.45 9.30
N LEU A 134 4.74 5.06 10.27
CA LEU A 134 5.99 5.77 10.55
C LEU A 134 6.94 5.77 9.33
N ALA A 135 7.08 4.62 8.67
CA ALA A 135 7.87 4.50 7.44
C ALA A 135 7.35 5.42 6.32
N ASP A 136 6.03 5.42 6.08
CA ASP A 136 5.38 6.31 5.11
C ASP A 136 5.62 7.81 5.42
N LEU A 137 5.76 8.16 6.70
CA LEU A 137 6.09 9.50 7.17
C LEU A 137 7.60 9.83 7.13
N GLY A 138 8.45 8.86 6.79
CA GLY A 138 9.90 9.02 6.70
C GLY A 138 10.66 8.76 7.99
N GLU A 139 10.02 8.19 9.01
CA GLU A 139 10.61 7.87 10.31
C GLU A 139 11.29 6.48 10.30
N GLU A 140 12.04 6.15 9.24
CA GLU A 140 12.58 4.79 9.06
C GLU A 140 13.60 4.41 10.13
N ASP A 141 14.38 5.37 10.64
CA ASP A 141 15.39 5.15 11.69
C ASP A 141 14.77 4.87 13.07
N ASN A 142 13.44 4.95 13.21
CA ASN A 142 12.77 4.64 14.46
C ASN A 142 12.94 3.16 14.85
N ALA A 143 13.18 2.90 16.14
CA ALA A 143 13.41 1.55 16.65
C ALA A 143 12.27 0.56 16.33
N LEU A 144 11.01 1.00 16.39
CA LEU A 144 9.87 0.15 16.03
C LEU A 144 9.90 -0.23 14.54
N VAL A 145 10.27 0.72 13.67
CA VAL A 145 10.40 0.46 12.22
C VAL A 145 11.55 -0.50 11.95
N GLN A 146 12.71 -0.27 12.58
CA GLN A 146 13.88 -1.14 12.43
C GLN A 146 13.62 -2.57 12.95
N ASP A 147 12.89 -2.74 14.05
CA ASP A 147 12.52 -4.06 14.59
C ASP A 147 11.58 -4.83 13.65
N GLU A 148 10.57 -4.15 13.09
CA GLU A 148 9.66 -4.76 12.12
C GLU A 148 10.36 -5.04 10.78
N LEU A 149 11.32 -4.22 10.36
CA LEU A 149 12.19 -4.49 9.19
C LEU A 149 13.04 -5.73 9.40
N LYS A 150 13.67 -5.86 10.57
CA LYS A 150 14.43 -7.07 10.93
C LYS A 150 13.55 -8.32 10.88
N THR A 151 12.32 -8.23 11.37
CA THR A 151 11.33 -9.30 11.28
C THR A 151 11.02 -9.66 9.83
N ALA A 152 10.75 -8.67 8.98
CA ALA A 152 10.46 -8.89 7.56
C ALA A 152 11.63 -9.58 6.82
N ILE A 153 12.87 -9.14 7.06
CA ILE A 153 14.08 -9.74 6.47
C ILE A 153 14.29 -11.17 6.98
N THR A 154 14.10 -11.42 8.28
CA THR A 154 14.18 -12.77 8.84
C THR A 154 13.18 -13.71 8.16
N TYR A 155 11.95 -13.26 7.93
CA TYR A 155 10.95 -14.11 7.29
C TYR A 155 11.20 -14.39 5.82
N LEU A 156 11.75 -13.43 5.08
CA LEU A 156 12.21 -13.71 3.72
C LEU A 156 13.28 -14.79 3.74
N ARG A 157 14.27 -14.68 4.62
CA ARG A 157 15.33 -15.68 4.79
C ARG A 157 14.78 -17.05 5.16
N ASP A 158 13.93 -17.12 6.18
CA ASP A 158 13.40 -18.39 6.67
C ASP A 158 12.45 -19.05 5.66
N SER A 159 11.75 -18.26 4.83
CA SER A 159 10.87 -18.79 3.79
C SER A 159 11.59 -19.67 2.77
N LEU A 160 12.90 -19.46 2.57
CA LEU A 160 13.72 -20.29 1.69
C LEU A 160 13.85 -21.75 2.17
N SER A 161 13.61 -22.01 3.46
CA SER A 161 13.60 -23.37 4.02
C SER A 161 12.30 -24.14 3.75
N TYR A 162 11.23 -23.45 3.34
CA TYR A 162 9.96 -24.05 3.02
C TYR A 162 9.92 -24.51 1.56
N ASN A 163 9.23 -25.61 1.28
CA ASN A 163 9.04 -26.19 -0.05
C ASN A 163 7.57 -26.23 -0.45
N THR A 164 6.67 -26.29 0.53
CA THR A 164 5.22 -26.40 0.33
C THR A 164 4.47 -25.52 1.32
N VAL A 165 3.21 -25.25 1.02
CA VAL A 165 2.31 -24.51 1.93
C VAL A 165 2.06 -25.24 3.25
N ASP A 166 2.22 -26.56 3.28
CA ASP A 166 2.05 -27.38 4.48
C ASP A 166 3.26 -27.28 5.43
N ASP A 167 4.39 -26.70 4.98
CA ASP A 167 5.56 -26.48 5.85
C ASP A 167 5.28 -25.41 6.90
N PHE A 168 4.49 -24.39 6.55
CA PHE A 168 4.17 -23.26 7.43
C PHE A 168 2.70 -23.15 7.82
N SER A 169 1.82 -24.00 7.28
CA SER A 169 0.40 -23.99 7.62
C SER A 169 -0.17 -25.40 7.83
N VAL A 170 -1.35 -25.48 8.44
CA VAL A 170 -2.08 -26.73 8.65
C VAL A 170 -3.59 -26.49 8.51
N THR A 171 -4.32 -27.51 8.06
CA THR A 171 -5.78 -27.47 7.92
C THR A 171 -6.43 -28.25 9.07
N ASN A 172 -7.37 -27.63 9.78
CA ASN A 172 -8.13 -28.34 10.82
C ASN A 172 -9.22 -29.26 10.22
N LYS A 173 -9.88 -30.05 11.08
CA LYS A 173 -10.99 -30.94 10.71
C LYS A 173 -12.20 -30.22 10.06
N ARG A 174 -12.29 -28.89 10.20
CA ARG A 174 -13.36 -28.05 9.61
C ARG A 174 -12.95 -27.42 8.28
N GLY A 175 -11.78 -27.77 7.74
CA GLY A 175 -11.27 -27.22 6.48
C GLY A 175 -10.64 -25.84 6.60
N ILE A 176 -10.50 -25.26 7.80
CA ILE A 176 -9.86 -23.96 7.99
C ILE A 176 -8.35 -24.16 8.02
N ARG A 177 -7.65 -23.54 7.06
CA ARG A 177 -6.18 -23.49 7.03
C ARG A 177 -5.67 -22.32 7.88
N TYR A 178 -4.65 -22.57 8.68
CA TYR A 178 -4.04 -21.58 9.55
C TYR A 178 -2.52 -21.78 9.69
N TYR A 179 -1.82 -20.70 10.00
CA TYR A 179 -0.37 -20.72 10.23
C TYR A 179 0.00 -21.58 11.45
N LYS A 180 1.12 -22.30 11.36
CA LYS A 180 1.77 -22.92 12.53
C LYS A 180 2.32 -21.82 13.45
N GLU A 181 2.49 -22.13 14.74
CA GLU A 181 2.84 -21.15 15.79
C GLU A 181 4.15 -20.38 15.53
N ASN A 182 5.11 -21.00 14.84
CA ASN A 182 6.40 -20.38 14.46
C ASN A 182 6.57 -20.29 12.93
N ALA A 183 5.48 -20.14 12.19
CA ALA A 183 5.53 -20.00 10.75
C ALA A 183 6.16 -18.66 10.37
N HIS A 184 7.28 -18.67 9.65
CA HIS A 184 8.01 -17.48 9.21
C HIS A 184 7.82 -17.25 7.70
N PHE A 185 6.55 -17.30 7.25
CA PHE A 185 6.21 -16.95 5.87
C PHE A 185 5.84 -15.46 5.79
N PRO A 186 6.44 -14.66 4.89
CA PRO A 186 6.16 -13.22 4.82
C PRO A 186 4.69 -12.93 4.48
N GLY A 187 4.24 -11.73 4.84
CA GLY A 187 2.87 -11.25 4.68
C GLY A 187 2.85 -9.81 4.17
N ALA A 188 1.68 -9.24 3.93
CA ALA A 188 1.53 -7.94 3.30
C ALA A 188 2.21 -6.82 4.09
N ASN A 189 2.12 -6.82 5.42
CA ASN A 189 2.78 -5.81 6.25
C ASN A 189 4.31 -5.89 6.17
N HIS A 190 4.87 -7.10 6.11
CA HIS A 190 6.32 -7.30 5.94
C HIS A 190 6.81 -6.74 4.61
N ILE A 191 6.13 -7.09 3.51
CA ILE A 191 6.52 -6.63 2.16
C ILE A 191 6.24 -5.14 1.95
N GLY A 192 5.12 -4.64 2.51
CA GLY A 192 4.78 -3.22 2.48
C GLY A 192 5.82 -2.37 3.20
N LEU A 193 6.28 -2.80 4.38
CA LEU A 193 7.30 -2.08 5.14
C LEU A 193 8.64 -2.01 4.39
N LEU A 194 9.07 -3.10 3.75
CA LEU A 194 10.25 -3.10 2.88
C LEU A 194 10.08 -2.14 1.69
N SER A 195 8.87 -2.04 1.14
CA SER A 195 8.60 -1.13 0.02
C SER A 195 8.63 0.34 0.45
N ALA A 196 8.19 0.64 1.67
CA ALA A 196 8.14 2.00 2.23
C ALA A 196 9.49 2.55 2.72
N THR A 197 10.53 1.71 2.83
CA THR A 197 11.82 2.06 3.46
C THR A 197 13.02 1.77 2.55
N GLN A 198 14.15 2.40 2.87
CA GLN A 198 15.42 2.26 2.16
C GLN A 198 16.53 1.67 3.04
N SER A 199 16.49 1.86 4.36
CA SER A 199 17.58 1.50 5.28
C SER A 199 18.02 0.03 5.22
N TRP A 200 17.14 -0.88 4.79
CA TRP A 200 17.42 -2.31 4.69
C TRP A 200 18.14 -2.71 3.39
N ARG A 201 18.26 -1.83 2.38
CA ARG A 201 18.70 -2.17 1.00
C ARG A 201 20.21 -2.33 0.85
N THR A 202 20.81 -3.18 1.66
CA THR A 202 22.17 -3.66 1.44
C THR A 202 22.21 -4.60 0.23
N THR A 203 23.38 -4.79 -0.39
CA THR A 203 23.55 -5.76 -1.48
C THR A 203 23.05 -7.15 -1.09
N GLU A 204 23.38 -7.61 0.12
CA GLU A 204 22.94 -8.91 0.64
C GLU A 204 21.41 -9.00 0.74
N ASN A 205 20.75 -7.99 1.32
CA ASN A 205 19.31 -8.02 1.50
C ASN A 205 18.56 -7.88 0.17
N MET A 206 19.09 -7.12 -0.79
CA MET A 206 18.51 -7.02 -2.14
C MET A 206 18.54 -8.39 -2.84
N GLU A 207 19.66 -9.11 -2.77
CA GLU A 207 19.75 -10.47 -3.32
C GLU A 207 18.86 -11.47 -2.58
N LEU A 208 18.71 -11.32 -1.25
CA LEU A 208 17.76 -12.11 -0.47
C LEU A 208 16.33 -11.90 -0.96
N VAL A 209 15.89 -10.66 -1.18
CA VAL A 209 14.55 -10.36 -1.68
C VAL A 209 14.33 -10.95 -3.08
N LYS A 210 15.31 -10.77 -3.99
CA LYS A 210 15.27 -11.32 -5.36
C LYS A 210 15.17 -12.84 -5.39
N THR A 211 15.70 -13.52 -4.36
CA THR A 211 15.63 -14.99 -4.26
C THR A 211 14.36 -15.45 -3.54
N SER A 212 13.99 -14.79 -2.45
CA SER A 212 12.92 -15.25 -1.54
C SER A 212 11.52 -15.00 -2.10
N LEU A 213 11.28 -13.87 -2.78
CA LEU A 213 9.96 -13.56 -3.30
C LEU A 213 9.53 -14.50 -4.44
N PRO A 214 10.36 -14.79 -5.47
CA PRO A 214 10.02 -15.81 -6.47
C PRO A 214 9.81 -17.19 -5.85
N HIS A 215 10.61 -17.54 -4.84
CA HIS A 215 10.45 -18.80 -4.10
C HIS A 215 9.10 -18.89 -3.39
N CYS A 216 8.69 -17.83 -2.67
CA CYS A 216 7.36 -17.76 -2.04
C CYS A 216 6.22 -17.84 -3.06
N MET A 217 6.34 -17.13 -4.20
CA MET A 217 5.37 -17.21 -5.29
C MET A 217 5.29 -18.63 -5.88
N LYS A 218 6.42 -19.32 -6.01
CA LYS A 218 6.46 -20.72 -6.48
C LYS A 218 5.72 -21.65 -5.52
N ILE A 219 5.92 -21.52 -4.21
CA ILE A 219 5.23 -22.34 -3.20
C ILE A 219 3.71 -22.12 -3.28
N MET A 220 3.28 -20.88 -3.46
CA MET A 220 1.85 -20.51 -3.47
C MET A 220 1.20 -20.74 -4.83
N ARG A 221 1.96 -20.92 -5.93
CA ARG A 221 1.43 -21.11 -7.28
C ARG A 221 0.41 -22.25 -7.32
N GLY A 222 -0.78 -21.96 -7.85
CA GLY A 222 -1.88 -22.93 -7.95
C GLY A 222 -2.57 -23.27 -6.61
N GLN A 223 -2.15 -22.66 -5.50
CA GLN A 223 -2.77 -22.86 -4.19
C GLN A 223 -3.87 -21.83 -3.97
N ASN A 224 -5.14 -22.23 -3.93
CA ASN A 224 -6.23 -21.33 -3.55
C ASN A 224 -6.40 -21.30 -2.02
N VAL A 225 -5.38 -20.84 -1.30
CA VAL A 225 -5.36 -20.85 0.17
C VAL A 225 -4.90 -19.51 0.75
N SER A 226 -5.60 -19.07 1.80
CA SER A 226 -5.25 -17.90 2.58
C SER A 226 -5.20 -18.31 4.05
N PRO A 227 -4.03 -18.73 4.55
CA PRO A 227 -3.93 -19.23 5.92
C PRO A 227 -4.35 -18.14 6.92
N THR A 228 -5.21 -18.52 7.86
CA THR A 228 -5.62 -17.66 8.97
C THR A 228 -4.59 -17.69 10.12
N PHE A 229 -4.65 -16.73 11.02
CA PHE A 229 -3.92 -16.78 12.29
C PHE A 229 -4.82 -17.37 13.38
N LYS A 230 -4.30 -18.33 14.15
CA LYS A 230 -5.06 -18.97 15.23
C LYS A 230 -4.68 -18.36 16.57
N SER A 231 -5.67 -17.81 17.29
CA SER A 231 -5.51 -17.31 18.67
C SER A 231 -6.46 -18.05 19.61
N GLY A 232 -5.92 -19.01 20.38
CA GLY A 232 -6.74 -19.92 21.16
C GLY A 232 -7.69 -20.74 20.26
N SER A 233 -9.00 -20.59 20.47
CA SER A 233 -10.04 -21.21 19.64
C SER A 233 -10.51 -20.36 18.44
N HIS A 234 -10.00 -19.13 18.31
CA HIS A 234 -10.43 -18.17 17.28
C HIS A 234 -9.47 -18.15 16.10
N PHE A 235 -10.01 -17.85 14.92
CA PHE A 235 -9.26 -17.65 13.68
C PHE A 235 -9.43 -16.20 13.22
N VAL A 236 -8.31 -15.52 13.02
CA VAL A 236 -8.23 -14.13 12.58
C VAL A 236 -7.63 -14.13 11.18
N ALA A 237 -8.23 -13.42 10.23
CA ALA A 237 -7.61 -13.25 8.91
C ALA A 237 -6.38 -12.33 9.07
N PRO A 238 -5.15 -12.80 8.81
CA PRO A 238 -3.98 -11.94 8.86
C PRO A 238 -3.87 -11.11 7.58
N PHE A 239 -2.96 -10.15 7.56
CA PHE A 239 -2.59 -9.39 6.37
C PHE A 239 -1.75 -10.26 5.44
N ASN A 240 -2.38 -11.23 4.76
CA ASN A 240 -1.72 -12.09 3.78
C ASN A 240 -1.30 -11.27 2.56
N PHE A 241 -0.09 -11.53 2.07
CA PHE A 241 0.35 -10.99 0.79
C PHE A 241 -0.34 -11.74 -0.34
N ASN A 242 -0.71 -11.02 -1.40
CA ASN A 242 -1.26 -11.64 -2.60
C ASN A 242 -0.12 -12.28 -3.41
N TRP A 243 0.12 -13.58 -3.20
CA TRP A 243 1.14 -14.33 -3.93
C TRP A 243 0.75 -14.64 -5.39
N HIS A 244 -0.47 -14.28 -5.80
CA HIS A 244 -1.05 -14.51 -7.12
C HIS A 244 -1.16 -13.24 -7.96
N LEU A 245 -0.40 -12.18 -7.65
CA LEU A 245 -0.48 -10.90 -8.37
C LEU A 245 -0.32 -11.04 -9.88
N GLY A 246 0.53 -11.96 -10.35
CA GLY A 246 0.76 -12.21 -11.78
C GLY A 246 -0.34 -13.00 -12.49
N ASP A 247 -1.27 -13.59 -11.74
CA ASP A 247 -2.40 -14.34 -12.27
C ASP A 247 -3.58 -13.43 -12.64
N PHE A 248 -3.56 -12.16 -12.21
CA PHE A 248 -4.61 -11.19 -12.52
C PHE A 248 -4.74 -10.94 -14.03
N ARG A 249 -5.97 -11.06 -14.55
CA ARG A 249 -6.35 -10.65 -15.91
C ARG A 249 -7.61 -9.81 -15.83
N ILE A 250 -7.61 -8.64 -16.46
CA ILE A 250 -8.75 -7.72 -16.44
C ILE A 250 -9.99 -8.34 -17.09
N GLU A 251 -9.79 -9.26 -18.03
CA GLU A 251 -10.84 -10.02 -18.72
C GLU A 251 -11.59 -10.99 -17.79
N ASP A 252 -10.92 -11.50 -16.78
CA ASP A 252 -11.47 -12.47 -15.82
C ASP A 252 -12.13 -11.79 -14.61
N VAL A 253 -12.04 -10.46 -14.53
CA VAL A 253 -12.57 -9.70 -13.40
C VAL A 253 -14.08 -9.69 -13.48
N ASN A 254 -14.73 -10.27 -12.47
CA ASN A 254 -16.16 -10.03 -12.27
C ASN A 254 -16.40 -8.52 -12.12
N PRO A 255 -17.28 -7.94 -12.96
CA PRO A 255 -17.80 -6.58 -12.86
C PRO A 255 -17.97 -5.99 -11.45
N ASP A 256 -18.48 -6.79 -10.51
CA ASP A 256 -18.83 -6.33 -9.17
C ASP A 256 -17.69 -6.45 -8.15
N SER A 257 -16.57 -7.03 -8.57
CA SER A 257 -15.46 -7.34 -7.67
C SER A 257 -14.54 -6.15 -7.44
N TYR A 258 -13.88 -6.16 -6.27
CA TYR A 258 -12.78 -5.24 -5.97
C TYR A 258 -11.43 -5.72 -6.57
N ALA A 259 -11.42 -6.72 -7.46
CA ALA A 259 -10.19 -7.38 -7.89
C ALA A 259 -9.20 -6.40 -8.56
N LEU A 260 -9.66 -5.61 -9.53
CA LEU A 260 -8.82 -4.65 -10.24
C LEU A 260 -8.24 -3.59 -9.30
N VAL A 261 -9.09 -3.01 -8.44
CA VAL A 261 -8.64 -1.93 -7.54
C VAL A 261 -7.68 -2.43 -6.47
N TRP A 262 -7.88 -3.64 -5.94
CA TRP A 262 -6.94 -4.25 -5.00
C TRP A 262 -5.64 -4.70 -5.68
N TRP A 263 -5.72 -5.19 -6.91
CA TRP A 263 -4.55 -5.52 -7.70
C TRP A 263 -3.70 -4.27 -7.95
N LEU A 264 -4.31 -3.18 -8.47
CA LEU A 264 -3.61 -1.93 -8.72
C LEU A 264 -3.05 -1.30 -7.44
N ARG A 265 -3.80 -1.31 -6.32
CA ARG A 265 -3.29 -0.87 -5.01
C ARG A 265 -2.07 -1.67 -4.57
N SER A 266 -2.08 -2.98 -4.80
CA SER A 266 -0.95 -3.86 -4.45
C SER A 266 0.28 -3.53 -5.28
N LEU A 267 0.11 -3.31 -6.60
CA LEU A 267 1.21 -2.86 -7.47
C LEU A 267 1.73 -1.49 -7.04
N TYR A 268 0.84 -0.53 -6.78
CA TYR A 268 1.26 0.79 -6.29
C TYR A 268 2.12 0.68 -5.02
N GLY A 269 1.70 -0.12 -4.04
CA GLY A 269 2.46 -0.32 -2.80
C GLY A 269 3.80 -1.03 -3.01
N LEU A 270 3.90 -1.95 -3.97
CA LEU A 270 5.13 -2.68 -4.29
C LEU A 270 6.10 -1.87 -5.16
N SER A 271 5.61 -0.87 -5.88
CA SER A 271 6.35 -0.20 -6.96
C SER A 271 7.69 0.37 -6.50
N THR A 272 7.81 0.73 -5.23
CA THR A 272 9.03 1.30 -4.65
C THR A 272 10.01 0.27 -4.07
N LEU A 273 9.70 -1.04 -4.08
CA LEU A 273 10.53 -2.10 -3.47
C LEU A 273 11.96 -2.16 -4.01
N GLY A 274 12.20 -1.66 -5.22
CA GLY A 274 13.54 -1.51 -5.81
C GLY A 274 14.08 -2.75 -6.54
N VAL A 275 13.29 -3.83 -6.64
CA VAL A 275 13.65 -5.07 -7.37
C VAL A 275 12.59 -5.50 -8.39
N ILE A 276 11.64 -4.62 -8.71
CA ILE A 276 10.51 -4.95 -9.59
C ILE A 276 10.98 -5.43 -10.96
N MET A 277 11.98 -4.77 -11.54
CA MET A 277 12.54 -5.12 -12.85
C MET A 277 13.44 -6.37 -12.83
N ASP A 278 13.93 -6.76 -11.65
CA ASP A 278 14.83 -7.89 -11.47
C ASP A 278 14.09 -9.22 -11.26
N ILE A 279 12.87 -9.16 -10.70
CA ILE A 279 12.05 -10.35 -10.44
C ILE A 279 11.13 -10.61 -11.64
N PRO A 280 11.30 -11.72 -12.39
CA PRO A 280 10.54 -11.98 -13.62
C PRO A 280 9.01 -11.97 -13.44
N GLU A 281 8.51 -12.55 -12.34
CA GLU A 281 7.08 -12.58 -12.03
C GLU A 281 6.51 -11.18 -11.80
N PHE A 282 7.25 -10.30 -11.12
CA PHE A 282 6.86 -8.91 -10.94
C PHE A 282 6.94 -8.15 -12.25
N ARG A 283 8.08 -8.20 -12.95
CA ARG A 283 8.23 -7.55 -14.25
C ARG A 283 7.10 -7.90 -15.21
N LYS A 284 6.74 -9.18 -15.34
CA LYS A 284 5.60 -9.62 -16.15
C LYS A 284 4.28 -8.97 -15.72
N THR A 285 4.06 -8.83 -14.42
CA THR A 285 2.85 -8.21 -13.86
C THR A 285 2.78 -6.71 -14.16
N TYR A 286 3.91 -6.00 -14.06
CA TYR A 286 3.98 -4.57 -14.41
C TYR A 286 3.96 -4.33 -15.91
N ASP A 287 4.55 -5.22 -16.72
CA ASP A 287 4.43 -5.20 -18.18
C ASP A 287 2.96 -5.32 -18.60
N TYR A 288 2.17 -6.15 -17.90
CA TYR A 288 0.74 -6.24 -18.13
C TYR A 288 0.00 -4.94 -17.75
N LEU A 289 0.34 -4.31 -16.61
CA LEU A 289 -0.20 -2.98 -16.28
C LEU A 289 0.16 -1.95 -17.35
N TYR A 290 1.40 -1.95 -17.84
CA TYR A 290 1.86 -1.08 -18.92
C TYR A 290 1.03 -1.28 -20.18
N GLN A 291 0.78 -2.54 -20.57
CA GLN A 291 -0.09 -2.86 -21.71
C GLN A 291 -1.51 -2.32 -21.51
N LEU A 292 -2.11 -2.50 -20.32
CA LEU A 292 -3.46 -1.99 -20.03
C LEU A 292 -3.53 -0.47 -20.09
N VAL A 293 -2.46 0.23 -19.69
CA VAL A 293 -2.38 1.69 -19.78
C VAL A 293 -2.25 2.12 -21.24
N VAL A 294 -1.35 1.51 -22.01
CA VAL A 294 -1.12 1.86 -23.43
C VAL A 294 -2.35 1.55 -24.30
N SER A 295 -2.99 0.40 -24.11
CA SER A 295 -4.20 0.03 -24.85
C SER A 295 -5.45 0.76 -24.37
N LYS A 296 -5.36 1.51 -23.25
CA LYS A 296 -6.47 2.14 -22.52
C LYS A 296 -7.45 1.15 -21.88
N ASP A 297 -7.16 -0.15 -21.95
CA ASP A 297 -7.98 -1.22 -21.36
C ASP A 297 -8.14 -1.10 -19.85
N ILE A 298 -7.18 -0.47 -19.15
CA ILE A 298 -7.31 -0.17 -17.73
C ILE A 298 -8.60 0.60 -17.42
N LEU A 299 -9.12 1.39 -18.37
CA LEU A 299 -10.38 2.11 -18.26
C LEU A 299 -11.49 1.44 -19.08
N THR A 300 -11.25 1.13 -20.37
CA THR A 300 -12.32 0.73 -21.31
C THR A 300 -12.92 -0.65 -21.03
N LYS A 301 -12.21 -1.52 -20.29
CA LYS A 301 -12.74 -2.81 -19.83
C LYS A 301 -13.44 -2.72 -18.46
N GLN A 302 -13.53 -1.53 -17.87
CA GLN A 302 -14.30 -1.31 -16.65
C GLN A 302 -15.77 -1.00 -16.96
N ASN A 303 -16.64 -1.26 -15.98
CA ASN A 303 -18.04 -0.84 -15.99
C ASN A 303 -18.30 0.09 -14.80
N ASP A 304 -19.51 0.63 -14.70
CA ASP A 304 -19.90 1.57 -13.65
C ASP A 304 -19.65 1.04 -12.23
N GLN A 305 -19.84 -0.26 -12.01
CA GLN A 305 -19.70 -0.85 -10.68
C GLN A 305 -18.22 -1.03 -10.30
N SER A 306 -17.36 -1.47 -11.23
CA SER A 306 -15.92 -1.53 -10.98
C SER A 306 -15.30 -0.14 -10.86
N LEU A 307 -15.76 0.83 -11.66
CA LEU A 307 -15.42 2.25 -11.54
C LEU A 307 -15.85 2.83 -10.18
N LYS A 308 -17.05 2.50 -9.70
CA LYS A 308 -17.48 2.88 -8.35
C LYS A 308 -16.55 2.32 -7.27
N ARG A 309 -16.09 1.06 -7.38
CA ARG A 309 -15.12 0.48 -6.43
C ARG A 309 -13.77 1.15 -6.51
N PHE A 310 -13.31 1.48 -7.71
CA PHE A 310 -12.10 2.29 -7.90
C PHE A 310 -12.21 3.61 -7.15
N ARG A 311 -13.34 4.31 -7.32
CA ARG A 311 -13.62 5.58 -6.64
C ARG A 311 -13.64 5.47 -5.12
N GLU A 312 -14.11 4.36 -4.59
CA GLU A 312 -14.18 4.12 -3.14
C GLU A 312 -12.80 3.88 -2.50
N VAL A 313 -11.84 3.34 -3.25
CA VAL A 313 -10.58 2.82 -2.68
C VAL A 313 -9.35 3.60 -3.10
N LEU A 314 -9.22 3.99 -4.38
CA LEU A 314 -8.01 4.62 -4.91
C LEU A 314 -8.20 6.09 -5.30
N SER A 315 -9.43 6.54 -5.55
CA SER A 315 -9.65 7.89 -6.10
C SER A 315 -9.04 9.01 -5.26
N ILE A 316 -8.22 9.81 -5.93
CA ILE A 316 -7.66 11.04 -5.37
C ILE A 316 -8.23 12.29 -6.03
N GLU A 317 -9.12 12.15 -7.00
CA GLU A 317 -9.90 13.27 -7.55
C GLU A 317 -10.96 13.80 -6.57
N ASP A 318 -11.32 15.07 -6.73
CA ASP A 318 -12.34 15.73 -5.90
C ASP A 318 -13.75 15.23 -6.21
N SER A 319 -14.04 15.02 -7.48
CA SER A 319 -15.33 14.52 -7.91
C SER A 319 -15.21 13.79 -9.24
N TRP A 320 -15.98 12.73 -9.39
CA TRP A 320 -16.18 12.04 -10.67
C TRP A 320 -17.44 12.56 -11.36
N ARG A 321 -17.55 13.88 -11.51
CA ARG A 321 -18.69 14.53 -12.17
C ARG A 321 -18.50 14.69 -13.67
N SER A 322 -17.26 14.63 -14.14
CA SER A 322 -16.91 14.70 -15.57
C SER A 322 -16.21 13.43 -16.01
N GLU A 323 -16.38 13.04 -17.27
CA GLU A 323 -15.65 11.92 -17.86
C GLU A 323 -14.13 12.11 -17.74
N LYS A 324 -13.65 13.35 -17.93
CA LYS A 324 -12.24 13.73 -17.76
C LYS A 324 -11.70 13.37 -16.37
N SER A 325 -12.43 13.68 -15.30
CA SER A 325 -11.99 13.35 -13.93
C SER A 325 -11.85 11.84 -13.71
N VAL A 326 -12.74 11.03 -14.31
CA VAL A 326 -12.63 9.57 -14.25
C VAL A 326 -11.38 9.08 -14.99
N ILE A 327 -11.16 9.59 -16.20
CA ILE A 327 -9.96 9.29 -17.01
C ILE A 327 -8.70 9.65 -16.22
N CYS A 328 -8.64 10.86 -15.68
CA CYS A 328 -7.47 11.34 -14.93
C CYS A 328 -7.14 10.42 -13.76
N ASP A 329 -8.12 10.09 -12.92
CA ASP A 329 -7.89 9.27 -11.72
C ASP A 329 -7.41 7.86 -12.09
N VAL A 330 -8.07 7.19 -13.04
CA VAL A 330 -7.72 5.81 -13.43
C VAL A 330 -6.33 5.76 -14.06
N PHE A 331 -6.05 6.64 -15.03
CA PHE A 331 -4.76 6.65 -15.71
C PHE A 331 -3.62 7.13 -14.83
N PHE A 332 -3.87 8.09 -13.94
CA PHE A 332 -2.86 8.54 -12.99
C PHE A 332 -2.33 7.37 -12.14
N HIS A 333 -3.22 6.53 -11.58
CA HIS A 333 -2.79 5.38 -10.77
C HIS A 333 -1.98 4.36 -11.57
N GLY A 334 -2.35 4.11 -12.83
CA GLY A 334 -1.54 3.27 -13.72
C GLY A 334 -0.15 3.89 -13.96
N MET A 335 -0.10 5.15 -14.36
CA MET A 335 1.14 5.86 -14.68
C MET A 335 2.09 5.98 -13.50
N ILE A 336 1.60 6.43 -12.34
CA ILE A 336 2.46 6.65 -11.17
C ILE A 336 3.02 5.33 -10.62
N THR A 337 2.24 4.25 -10.70
CA THR A 337 2.67 2.89 -10.32
C THR A 337 3.80 2.41 -11.22
N LEU A 338 3.64 2.58 -12.54
CA LEU A 338 4.67 2.21 -13.53
C LEU A 338 5.94 3.05 -13.38
N HIS A 339 5.80 4.36 -13.22
CA HIS A 339 6.93 5.27 -13.02
C HIS A 339 7.77 4.86 -11.80
N ARG A 340 7.13 4.62 -10.65
CA ARG A 340 7.80 4.18 -9.43
C ARG A 340 8.51 2.83 -9.58
N ALA A 341 7.97 1.93 -10.40
CA ALA A 341 8.57 0.64 -10.71
C ALA A 341 9.75 0.71 -11.72
N GLY A 342 10.07 1.89 -12.26
CA GLY A 342 11.21 2.10 -13.16
C GLY A 342 10.85 2.18 -14.64
N TYR A 343 9.57 2.31 -15.01
CA TYR A 343 9.17 2.57 -16.39
C TYR A 343 9.32 4.06 -16.72
N ASP A 344 9.82 4.36 -17.92
CA ASP A 344 9.86 5.74 -18.41
C ASP A 344 8.46 6.18 -18.87
N MET A 345 7.80 6.99 -18.04
CA MET A 345 6.48 7.56 -18.29
C MET A 345 6.54 9.02 -18.76
N SER A 346 7.75 9.57 -18.93
CA SER A 346 7.98 10.98 -19.27
C SER A 346 7.94 11.25 -20.78
N ARG A 347 7.90 10.20 -21.61
CA ARG A 347 7.95 10.26 -23.08
C ARG A 347 6.73 9.64 -23.72
#